data_AF-A0A0E9MYX1-F1
#
_entry.id   AF-A0A0E9MYX1-F1
#
_cell.length_a   1.000
_cell.length_b   1.000
_cell.length_c   1.000
_cell.angle_alpha   90.00
_cell.angle_beta   90.00
_cell.angle_gamma   90.00
#
_symmetry.space_group_name_H-M   'P 1'
#
loop_
_entity.id
_entity.type
_entity.pdbx_description
1 polymer ?
#
loop_
_entity_poly.entity_id
_entity_poly.type
_entity_poly.pdbx_seq_one_letter_code
_entity_poly.pdbx_strand_id
1 'polypeptide(L)'
;MTEAEILHTLDCSNDGKCLAFIELSQIYNDLIDCRLTVFRGTNDRWAIVAERLGYEWDSHHISSTIYHFGNCLKEIKGGNGNPINWSGFNPVDDKTYYKTNNDEFLKPKAASWNVRNTTIALSRQKQDYLSAGITLRGRYPNNIRMIDAARLAAHQHPGLFRATEKDLRQYLPDDMEKFLVLDEWYHKDFLLIDIDNCNADEFREHFPFVKEYPHWQGKTVDQYIRESLLEQAYFARRNREAWANRPSTYETWQLIAKAIVANDPALYQPTLAANTHWSNWPTWNLKEELSALV
;
A
#
# COMPACT_ATOMS: atom_id res chain seq x y z
N MET A 1 -13.51 -7.18 -24.62
CA MET A 1 -12.73 -7.40 -23.38
C MET A 1 -13.26 -8.61 -22.63
N THR A 2 -12.39 -9.39 -21.97
CA THR A 2 -12.73 -10.60 -21.20
C THR A 2 -12.29 -10.49 -19.74
N GLU A 3 -12.85 -11.35 -18.87
CA GLU A 3 -12.45 -11.42 -17.45
C GLU A 3 -10.97 -11.80 -17.31
N ALA A 4 -10.50 -12.72 -18.15
CA ALA A 4 -9.12 -13.19 -18.17
C ALA A 4 -8.13 -12.06 -18.52
N GLU A 5 -8.47 -11.16 -19.44
CA GLU A 5 -7.64 -10.00 -19.79
C GLU A 5 -7.48 -9.02 -18.62
N ILE A 6 -8.57 -8.75 -17.89
CA ILE A 6 -8.55 -7.90 -16.69
C ILE A 6 -7.68 -8.54 -15.62
N LEU A 7 -7.93 -9.82 -15.30
CA LEU A 7 -7.18 -10.54 -14.27
C LEU A 7 -5.69 -10.67 -14.61
N HIS A 8 -5.35 -10.92 -15.86
CA HIS A 8 -3.97 -10.96 -16.32
C HIS A 8 -3.26 -9.60 -16.14
N THR A 9 -3.96 -8.50 -16.42
CA THR A 9 -3.43 -7.15 -16.19
C THR A 9 -3.09 -6.91 -14.71
N LEU A 10 -3.95 -7.39 -13.80
CA LEU A 10 -3.74 -7.27 -12.35
C LEU A 10 -2.62 -8.22 -11.86
N ASP A 11 -2.56 -9.45 -12.36
CA ASP A 11 -1.48 -10.40 -12.03
C ASP A 11 -0.10 -9.87 -12.45
N CYS A 12 -0.03 -9.18 -13.58
CA CYS A 12 1.19 -8.60 -14.12
C CYS A 12 1.46 -7.17 -13.66
N SER A 13 0.63 -6.60 -12.78
CA SER A 13 0.81 -5.22 -12.30
C SER A 13 2.03 -5.05 -11.39
N ASN A 14 2.55 -6.15 -10.84
CA ASN A 14 3.74 -6.18 -10.00
C ASN A 14 4.82 -7.02 -10.67
N ASP A 15 5.94 -6.40 -11.01
CA ASP A 15 7.12 -7.06 -11.58
C ASP A 15 8.32 -7.06 -10.63
N GLY A 16 8.13 -6.61 -9.39
CA GLY A 16 9.14 -6.52 -8.35
C GLY A 16 10.08 -5.32 -8.42
N LYS A 17 9.98 -4.45 -9.45
CA LYS A 17 10.99 -3.40 -9.69
C LYS A 17 10.74 -2.09 -8.95
N CYS A 18 9.49 -1.65 -8.85
CA CYS A 18 9.17 -0.37 -8.19
C CYS A 18 7.72 -0.26 -7.69
N LEU A 19 6.81 -1.18 -8.05
CA LEU A 19 5.40 -1.06 -7.69
C LEU A 19 4.82 -2.41 -7.27
N ALA A 20 4.49 -2.50 -5.98
CA ALA A 20 3.71 -3.60 -5.46
C ALA A 20 2.25 -3.49 -5.95
N PHE A 21 1.58 -4.63 -6.10
CA PHE A 21 0.12 -4.64 -6.09
C PHE A 21 -0.34 -4.29 -4.67
N ILE A 22 -1.35 -3.41 -4.55
CA ILE A 22 -1.89 -2.81 -3.30
C ILE A 22 -1.38 -3.52 -2.04
N GLU A 23 -0.32 -3.01 -1.44
CA GLU A 23 0.32 -3.67 -0.30
C GLU A 23 -0.20 -3.09 1.01
N LEU A 24 -0.88 -3.90 1.82
CA LEU A 24 -1.47 -3.45 3.09
C LEU A 24 -0.53 -3.67 4.28
N SER A 25 0.39 -4.64 4.22
CA SER A 25 1.39 -4.97 5.25
C SER A 25 2.79 -4.37 5.00
N GLN A 26 2.85 -3.10 4.60
CA GLN A 26 4.13 -2.41 4.40
C GLN A 26 4.90 -2.22 5.72
N ILE A 27 6.16 -2.68 5.76
CA ILE A 27 7.01 -2.74 6.97
C ILE A 27 7.23 -1.36 7.62
N TYR A 28 7.22 -0.28 6.83
CA TYR A 28 7.44 1.10 7.31
C TYR A 28 6.23 1.99 7.16
N ASN A 29 5.09 1.43 6.76
CA ASN A 29 3.90 2.19 6.48
C ASN A 29 2.66 1.44 6.98
N ASP A 30 2.15 1.85 8.13
CA ASP A 30 1.00 1.20 8.73
C ASP A 30 -0.32 1.69 8.11
N LEU A 31 -1.25 0.77 7.88
CA LEU A 31 -2.55 1.08 7.29
C LEU A 31 -3.43 1.94 8.22
N ILE A 32 -3.97 3.04 7.68
CA ILE A 32 -4.97 3.90 8.34
C ILE A 32 -6.36 3.65 7.74
N ASP A 33 -6.48 3.75 6.42
CA ASP A 33 -7.74 3.57 5.68
C ASP A 33 -7.42 3.14 4.24
N CYS A 34 -8.37 2.52 3.55
CA CYS A 34 -8.24 2.22 2.13
C CYS A 34 -9.62 2.11 1.47
N ARG A 35 -9.66 2.34 0.17
CA ARG A 35 -10.90 2.24 -0.62
C ARG A 35 -10.56 1.87 -2.06
N LEU A 36 -11.46 1.11 -2.67
CA LEU A 36 -11.40 0.77 -4.07
C LEU A 36 -12.49 1.51 -4.84
N THR A 37 -12.15 2.10 -5.98
CA THR A 37 -13.11 2.65 -6.94
C THR A 37 -12.87 2.02 -8.31
N VAL A 38 -13.88 1.36 -8.83
CA VAL A 38 -13.89 0.81 -10.19
C VAL A 38 -14.57 1.81 -11.11
N PHE A 39 -13.97 2.05 -12.26
CA PHE A 39 -14.48 2.90 -13.31
C PHE A 39 -14.72 2.10 -14.59
N ARG A 40 -15.76 2.50 -15.34
CA ARG A 40 -16.06 1.94 -16.66
C ARG A 40 -16.36 3.08 -17.61
N GLY A 41 -15.82 2.98 -18.82
CA GLY A 41 -16.04 3.95 -19.90
C GLY A 41 -16.61 3.29 -21.14
N THR A 42 -16.66 4.07 -22.22
CA THR A 42 -17.06 3.57 -23.54
C THR A 42 -15.99 2.66 -24.16
N ASN A 43 -16.37 1.79 -25.11
CA ASN A 43 -15.46 0.91 -25.86
C ASN A 43 -14.64 -0.06 -24.97
N ASP A 44 -15.31 -0.76 -24.05
CA ASP A 44 -14.67 -1.74 -23.15
C ASP A 44 -13.54 -1.16 -22.29
N ARG A 45 -13.56 0.15 -22.04
CA ARG A 45 -12.58 0.80 -21.16
C ARG A 45 -12.94 0.56 -19.70
N TRP A 46 -11.91 0.24 -18.92
CA TRP A 46 -12.03 0.01 -17.50
C TRP A 46 -10.80 0.56 -16.78
N ALA A 47 -11.03 0.97 -15.53
CA ALA A 47 -9.95 1.22 -14.60
C ALA A 47 -10.36 0.84 -13.18
N ILE A 48 -9.39 0.44 -12.39
CA ILE A 48 -9.52 0.20 -10.96
C ILE A 48 -8.54 1.15 -10.28
N VAL A 49 -9.05 1.94 -9.35
CA VAL A 49 -8.26 2.88 -8.56
C VAL A 49 -8.34 2.46 -7.09
N ALA A 50 -7.21 2.14 -6.50
CA ALA A 50 -7.10 1.80 -5.09
C ALA A 50 -6.39 2.93 -4.35
N GLU A 51 -7.07 3.54 -3.39
CA GLU A 51 -6.45 4.48 -2.47
C GLU A 51 -6.08 3.76 -1.17
N ARG A 52 -4.86 4.02 -0.70
CA ARG A 52 -4.32 3.51 0.55
C ARG A 52 -3.78 4.69 1.34
N LEU A 53 -4.33 4.92 2.52
CA LEU A 53 -3.85 5.92 3.48
C LEU A 53 -3.00 5.23 4.54
N GLY A 54 -1.82 5.77 4.77
CA GLY A 54 -0.79 5.14 5.56
C GLY A 54 -0.07 6.09 6.50
N TYR A 55 0.51 5.53 7.56
CA TYR A 55 1.42 6.22 8.48
C TYR A 55 2.85 5.73 8.26
N GLU A 56 3.71 6.59 7.74
CA GLU A 56 5.13 6.29 7.51
C GLU A 56 5.97 6.53 8.77
N TRP A 57 6.74 5.53 9.16
CA TRP A 57 7.47 5.54 10.43
C TRP A 57 8.71 6.45 10.39
N ASP A 58 9.53 6.32 9.34
CA ASP A 58 10.82 7.02 9.25
C ASP A 58 10.67 8.48 8.85
N SER A 59 9.73 8.77 7.95
CA SER A 59 9.43 10.13 7.51
C SER A 59 8.47 10.83 8.48
N HIS A 60 7.82 10.07 9.38
CA HIS A 60 6.73 10.53 10.24
C HIS A 60 5.70 11.32 9.44
N HIS A 61 5.14 10.79 8.36
CA HIS A 61 4.06 11.45 7.63
C HIS A 61 2.83 10.56 7.52
N ILE A 62 1.67 11.21 7.40
CA ILE A 62 0.44 10.56 6.95
C ILE A 62 0.37 10.82 5.45
N SER A 63 0.49 9.76 4.65
CA SER A 63 0.55 9.82 3.20
C SER A 63 -0.49 8.90 2.59
N SER A 64 -1.03 9.31 1.45
CA SER A 64 -1.86 8.45 0.61
C SER A 64 -1.09 8.01 -0.61
N THR A 65 -1.18 6.74 -0.93
CA THR A 65 -0.78 6.17 -2.23
C THR A 65 -2.05 5.80 -3.00
N ILE A 66 -2.12 6.22 -4.25
CA ILE A 66 -3.20 5.89 -5.17
C ILE A 66 -2.62 5.04 -6.28
N TYR A 67 -3.14 3.82 -6.42
CA TYR A 67 -2.78 2.89 -7.48
C TYR A 67 -3.85 2.95 -8.57
N HIS A 68 -3.43 2.96 -9.82
CA HIS A 68 -4.30 2.90 -10.99
C HIS A 68 -3.95 1.69 -11.82
N PHE A 69 -4.94 0.89 -12.15
CA PHE A 69 -4.85 -0.27 -13.05
C PHE A 69 -5.92 -0.12 -14.12
N GLY A 70 -5.64 -0.42 -15.40
CA GLY A 70 -6.70 -0.45 -16.40
C GLY A 70 -6.21 -0.30 -17.83
N ASN A 71 -6.99 -0.75 -18.80
CA ASN A 71 -6.58 -0.71 -20.22
C ASN A 71 -6.59 0.68 -20.87
N CYS A 72 -7.01 1.72 -20.15
CA CYS A 72 -7.23 3.06 -20.70
C CYS A 72 -6.46 4.17 -19.98
N LEU A 73 -5.48 3.85 -19.14
CA LEU A 73 -4.74 4.85 -18.39
C LEU A 73 -3.95 5.79 -19.32
N LYS A 74 -4.00 7.08 -19.02
CA LYS A 74 -3.16 8.11 -19.66
C LYS A 74 -1.78 8.11 -19.01
N GLU A 75 -0.74 8.51 -19.76
CA GLU A 75 0.60 8.75 -19.23
C GLU A 75 1.16 7.57 -18.42
N ILE A 76 1.30 6.39 -19.03
CA ILE A 76 1.84 5.20 -18.34
C ILE A 76 3.26 5.50 -17.84
N LYS A 77 3.43 5.55 -16.51
CA LYS A 77 4.70 5.80 -15.81
C LYS A 77 5.42 4.51 -15.42
N GLY A 78 4.74 3.36 -15.50
CA GLY A 78 5.36 2.06 -15.28
C GLY A 78 6.41 1.77 -16.36
N GLY A 79 7.68 1.67 -15.96
CA GLY A 79 8.81 1.41 -16.87
C GLY A 79 8.77 0.04 -17.56
N ASN A 80 7.79 -0.80 -17.24
CA ASN A 80 7.59 -2.16 -17.76
C ASN A 80 6.51 -2.26 -18.84
N GLY A 81 5.85 -1.16 -19.22
CA GLY A 81 4.80 -1.14 -20.24
C GLY A 81 3.46 -1.71 -19.79
N ASN A 82 3.34 -2.17 -18.53
CA ASN A 82 2.05 -2.54 -17.95
C ASN A 82 1.20 -1.30 -17.75
N PRO A 83 -0.13 -1.38 -17.93
CA PRO A 83 -0.99 -0.22 -17.86
C PRO A 83 -1.33 0.07 -16.39
N ILE A 84 -0.29 0.46 -15.66
CA ILE A 84 -0.30 0.81 -14.25
C ILE A 84 0.22 2.23 -14.07
N ASN A 85 -0.37 2.93 -13.12
CA ASN A 85 0.10 4.22 -12.65
C ASN A 85 -0.03 4.33 -11.15
N TRP A 86 0.68 5.29 -10.58
CA TRP A 86 0.53 5.64 -9.19
C TRP A 86 0.69 7.14 -8.97
N SER A 87 0.14 7.62 -7.88
CA SER A 87 0.36 8.96 -7.35
C SER A 87 0.19 8.95 -5.84
N GLY A 88 0.40 10.09 -5.21
CA GLY A 88 0.19 10.23 -3.77
C GLY A 88 0.02 11.67 -3.35
N PHE A 89 -0.45 11.85 -2.13
CA PHE A 89 -0.59 13.15 -1.49
C PHE A 89 -0.49 13.01 0.03
N ASN A 90 -0.11 14.10 0.70
CA ASN A 90 -0.13 14.18 2.16
C ASN A 90 -1.35 15.01 2.58
N PRO A 91 -2.39 14.42 3.19
CA PRO A 91 -3.59 15.17 3.57
C PRO A 91 -3.32 16.19 4.67
N VAL A 92 -2.41 15.89 5.60
CA VAL A 92 -2.08 16.73 6.74
C VAL A 92 -0.94 17.67 6.40
N ASP A 93 -1.10 18.96 6.71
CA ASP A 93 -0.06 19.97 6.57
C ASP A 93 1.13 19.69 7.49
N ASP A 94 2.32 19.63 6.91
CA ASP A 94 3.58 19.33 7.59
C ASP A 94 3.83 20.23 8.81
N LYS A 95 3.54 21.53 8.72
CA LYS A 95 3.80 22.44 9.84
C LYS A 95 2.95 22.10 11.05
N THR A 96 1.67 21.81 10.84
CA THR A 96 0.80 21.38 11.94
C THR A 96 1.17 19.99 12.44
N TYR A 97 1.53 19.08 11.54
CA TYR A 97 1.98 17.75 11.90
C TYR A 97 3.21 17.79 12.83
N TYR A 98 4.31 18.40 12.38
CA TYR A 98 5.57 18.49 13.16
C TYR A 98 5.45 19.31 14.44
N LYS A 99 4.51 20.27 14.49
CA LYS A 99 4.19 20.99 15.73
C LYS A 99 3.58 20.06 16.79
N THR A 100 2.85 19.03 16.36
CA THR A 100 2.10 18.12 17.25
C THR A 100 2.79 16.80 17.55
N ASN A 101 3.77 16.35 16.77
CA ASN A 101 4.46 15.08 17.01
C ASN A 101 5.58 15.19 18.05
N ASN A 102 5.85 14.11 18.76
CA ASN A 102 7.01 13.87 19.61
C ASN A 102 7.40 12.40 19.40
N ASP A 103 8.30 12.17 18.43
CA ASP A 103 8.59 10.83 17.92
C ASP A 103 7.29 10.16 17.41
N GLU A 104 7.01 8.92 17.80
CA GLU A 104 5.78 8.18 17.45
C GLU A 104 4.52 8.64 18.22
N PHE A 105 4.62 9.63 19.12
CA PHE A 105 3.51 10.04 19.99
C PHE A 105 3.04 11.48 19.75
N LEU A 106 1.77 11.73 20.06
CA LEU A 106 1.21 13.07 20.08
C LEU A 106 1.72 13.85 21.31
N LYS A 107 2.19 15.08 21.10
CA LYS A 107 2.58 16.02 22.17
C LYS A 107 1.39 16.30 23.10
N PRO A 108 1.61 16.51 24.41
CA PRO A 108 0.53 16.75 25.37
C PRO A 108 -0.36 17.97 25.07
N LYS A 109 0.18 19.00 24.38
CA LYS A 109 -0.53 20.24 24.03
C LYS A 109 -0.97 20.29 22.56
N ALA A 110 -0.86 19.18 21.82
CA ALA A 110 -1.35 19.10 20.46
C ALA A 110 -2.88 19.21 20.46
N ALA A 111 -3.42 20.18 19.72
CA ALA A 111 -4.85 20.48 19.72
C ALA A 111 -5.52 20.28 18.37
N SER A 112 -4.78 20.45 17.27
CA SER A 112 -5.34 20.43 15.93
C SER A 112 -4.32 20.08 14.86
N TRP A 113 -4.84 19.61 13.73
CA TRP A 113 -4.15 19.52 12.45
C TRP A 113 -4.85 20.39 11.42
N ASN A 114 -4.09 20.89 10.44
CA ASN A 114 -4.67 21.41 9.21
C ASN A 114 -4.63 20.30 8.17
N VAL A 115 -5.79 19.90 7.66
CA VAL A 115 -5.94 18.82 6.67
C VAL A 115 -6.61 19.42 5.44
N ARG A 116 -5.90 19.44 4.31
CA ARG A 116 -6.36 20.08 3.05
C ARG A 116 -6.99 21.47 3.28
N ASN A 117 -6.28 22.35 3.97
CA ASN A 117 -6.71 23.71 4.36
C ASN A 117 -7.90 23.78 5.35
N THR A 118 -8.29 22.67 5.96
CA THR A 118 -9.34 22.63 6.99
C THR A 118 -8.72 22.29 8.34
N THR A 119 -8.93 23.14 9.36
CA THR A 119 -8.49 22.82 10.72
C THR A 119 -9.43 21.81 11.36
N ILE A 120 -8.87 20.68 11.83
CA ILE A 120 -9.58 19.67 12.60
C ILE A 120 -9.02 19.58 14.02
N ALA A 121 -9.87 19.27 14.99
CA ALA A 121 -9.46 19.07 16.38
C ALA A 121 -8.90 17.65 16.60
N LEU A 122 -7.89 17.52 17.45
CA LEU A 122 -7.34 16.23 17.87
C LEU A 122 -7.91 15.85 19.23
N SER A 123 -8.61 14.71 19.28
CA SER A 123 -9.13 14.22 20.55
C SER A 123 -8.01 13.72 21.47
N ARG A 124 -8.16 14.04 22.75
CA ARG A 124 -7.37 13.51 23.86
C ARG A 124 -8.16 12.53 24.72
N GLN A 125 -9.46 12.39 24.47
CA GLN A 125 -10.35 11.60 25.29
C GLN A 125 -10.26 10.14 24.87
N LYS A 126 -9.78 9.27 25.77
CA LYS A 126 -9.67 7.82 25.52
C LYS A 126 -10.98 7.22 24.98
N GLN A 127 -12.12 7.73 25.42
CA GLN A 127 -13.44 7.25 25.00
C GLN A 127 -13.68 7.46 23.50
N ASP A 128 -13.17 8.54 22.89
CA ASP A 128 -13.38 8.82 21.47
C ASP A 128 -12.68 7.75 20.60
N TYR A 129 -11.49 7.32 21.02
CA TYR A 129 -10.74 6.24 20.38
C TYR A 129 -11.46 4.89 20.55
N LEU A 130 -11.89 4.56 21.76
CA LEU A 130 -12.61 3.31 22.03
C LEU A 130 -13.91 3.21 21.23
N SER A 131 -14.67 4.31 21.14
CA SER A 131 -15.90 4.38 20.35
C SER A 131 -15.65 4.18 18.85
N ALA A 132 -14.45 4.52 18.36
CA ALA A 132 -14.01 4.27 16.99
C ALA A 132 -13.34 2.89 16.81
N GLY A 133 -13.40 2.00 17.81
CA GLY A 133 -12.75 0.68 17.77
C GLY A 133 -11.22 0.72 17.92
N ILE A 134 -10.65 1.87 18.28
CA ILE A 134 -9.21 2.07 18.44
C ILE A 134 -8.83 1.82 19.90
N THR A 135 -8.16 0.71 20.15
CA THR A 135 -7.55 0.46 21.45
C THR A 135 -6.18 1.12 21.50
N LEU A 136 -6.04 2.11 22.38
CA LEU A 136 -4.74 2.72 22.67
C LEU A 136 -3.82 1.66 23.31
N ARG A 137 -2.85 1.17 22.53
CA ARG A 137 -1.88 0.14 22.95
C ARG A 137 -0.64 0.78 23.58
N GLY A 138 -0.05 0.11 24.57
CA GLY A 138 1.30 0.42 25.06
C GLY A 138 1.45 0.53 26.58
N ARG A 139 2.72 0.50 27.03
CA ARG A 139 3.16 0.68 28.42
C ARG A 139 2.91 2.10 28.98
N TYR A 140 2.47 3.02 28.13
CA TYR A 140 2.26 4.44 28.44
C TYR A 140 0.80 4.85 28.18
N PRO A 141 -0.14 4.55 29.10
CA PRO A 141 -1.58 4.71 28.89
C PRO A 141 -2.05 6.15 28.66
N ASN A 142 -1.17 7.15 28.88
CA ASN A 142 -1.45 8.56 28.65
C ASN A 142 -0.93 9.08 27.30
N ASN A 143 -0.17 8.27 26.57
CA ASN A 143 0.40 8.65 25.28
C ASN A 143 -0.51 8.12 24.16
N ILE A 144 -0.81 8.98 23.19
CA ILE A 144 -1.56 8.58 21.99
C ILE A 144 -0.54 8.49 20.87
N ARG A 145 -0.45 7.34 20.21
CA ARG A 145 0.42 7.18 19.05
C ARG A 145 -0.10 8.03 17.90
N MET A 146 0.80 8.57 17.09
CA MET A 146 0.45 9.39 15.92
C MET A 146 -0.49 8.64 14.97
N ILE A 147 -0.28 7.34 14.78
CA ILE A 147 -1.18 6.50 13.98
C ILE A 147 -2.59 6.36 14.59
N ASP A 148 -2.72 6.23 15.91
CA ASP A 148 -4.04 6.11 16.54
C ASP A 148 -4.81 7.42 16.38
N ALA A 149 -4.12 8.57 16.53
CA ALA A 149 -4.69 9.88 16.24
C ALA A 149 -5.08 10.04 14.76
N ALA A 150 -4.27 9.53 13.84
CA ALA A 150 -4.55 9.55 12.40
C ALA A 150 -5.77 8.70 12.04
N ARG A 151 -5.90 7.48 12.60
CA ARG A 151 -7.07 6.61 12.42
C ARG A 151 -8.34 7.26 12.95
N LEU A 152 -8.29 7.88 14.14
CA LEU A 152 -9.46 8.60 14.67
C LEU A 152 -9.83 9.80 13.79
N ALA A 153 -8.84 10.60 13.36
CA ALA A 153 -9.07 11.75 12.50
C ALA A 153 -9.65 11.36 11.13
N ALA A 154 -9.14 10.29 10.52
CA ALA A 154 -9.66 9.75 9.27
C ALA A 154 -11.08 9.18 9.44
N HIS A 155 -11.36 8.51 10.56
CA HIS A 155 -12.70 8.03 10.90
C HIS A 155 -13.72 9.18 11.06
N GLN A 156 -13.32 10.27 11.72
CA GLN A 156 -14.18 11.44 11.96
C GLN A 156 -14.34 12.36 10.73
N HIS A 157 -13.33 12.38 9.86
CA HIS A 157 -13.26 13.30 8.72
C HIS A 157 -12.86 12.62 7.41
N PRO A 158 -13.54 11.54 6.97
CA PRO A 158 -13.08 10.71 5.85
C PRO A 158 -12.90 11.51 4.55
N GLY A 159 -13.75 12.51 4.28
CA GLY A 159 -13.65 13.35 3.09
C GLY A 159 -12.41 14.26 3.01
N LEU A 160 -11.71 14.49 4.14
CA LEU A 160 -10.45 15.25 4.15
C LEU A 160 -9.23 14.35 3.93
N PHE A 161 -9.34 13.07 4.29
CA PHE A 161 -8.24 12.11 4.24
C PHE A 161 -8.26 11.24 2.97
N ARG A 162 -9.44 10.96 2.42
CA ARG A 162 -9.61 10.20 1.18
C ARG A 162 -9.28 11.03 -0.06
N ALA A 163 -8.96 10.34 -1.13
CA ALA A 163 -8.70 10.90 -2.45
C ALA A 163 -9.93 11.67 -2.96
N THR A 164 -9.69 12.84 -3.55
CA THR A 164 -10.72 13.63 -4.22
C THR A 164 -11.01 13.08 -5.62
N GLU A 165 -12.10 13.52 -6.27
CA GLU A 165 -12.35 13.18 -7.69
C GLU A 165 -11.15 13.50 -8.59
N LYS A 166 -10.48 14.62 -8.32
CA LYS A 166 -9.29 15.04 -9.08
C LYS A 166 -8.15 14.05 -8.90
N ASP A 167 -7.93 13.58 -7.68
CA ASP A 167 -6.86 12.63 -7.35
C ASP A 167 -7.15 11.26 -8.00
N LEU A 168 -8.38 10.77 -7.89
CA LEU A 168 -8.81 9.50 -8.49
C LEU A 168 -8.74 9.50 -10.02
N ARG A 169 -9.12 10.61 -10.66
CA ARG A 169 -9.22 10.72 -12.13
C ARG A 169 -7.92 11.17 -12.82
N GLN A 170 -6.84 11.38 -12.06
CA GLN A 170 -5.58 11.92 -12.58
C GLN A 170 -5.10 11.26 -13.88
N TYR A 171 -5.20 9.94 -13.97
CA TYR A 171 -4.75 9.16 -15.14
C TYR A 171 -5.91 8.55 -15.94
N LEU A 172 -7.15 8.95 -15.67
CA LEU A 172 -8.34 8.38 -16.30
C LEU A 172 -8.83 9.26 -17.45
N PRO A 173 -9.32 8.68 -18.56
CA PRO A 173 -10.12 9.38 -19.56
C PRO A 173 -11.34 10.07 -18.96
N ASP A 174 -11.80 11.11 -19.62
CA ASP A 174 -12.83 12.01 -19.06
C ASP A 174 -14.23 11.37 -19.10
N ASP A 175 -14.45 10.37 -19.97
CA ASP A 175 -15.71 9.62 -20.09
C ASP A 175 -15.80 8.41 -19.15
N MET A 176 -14.85 8.23 -18.25
CA MET A 176 -14.88 7.14 -17.27
C MET A 176 -15.89 7.47 -16.17
N GLU A 177 -16.88 6.60 -15.97
CA GLU A 177 -17.87 6.73 -14.90
C GLU A 177 -17.55 5.80 -13.74
N LYS A 178 -17.89 6.24 -12.51
CA LYS A 178 -17.77 5.38 -11.33
C LYS A 178 -18.78 4.24 -11.46
N PHE A 179 -18.27 3.03 -11.41
CA PHE A 179 -19.04 1.81 -11.62
C PHE A 179 -19.31 1.06 -10.31
N LEU A 180 -18.29 0.97 -9.45
CA LEU A 180 -18.37 0.30 -8.15
C LEU A 180 -17.43 1.00 -7.16
N VAL A 181 -17.85 1.17 -5.91
CA VAL A 181 -17.02 1.72 -4.83
C VAL A 181 -17.07 0.76 -3.65
N LEU A 182 -15.92 0.33 -3.15
CA LEU A 182 -15.79 -0.59 -2.03
C LEU A 182 -14.98 0.07 -0.92
N ASP A 183 -15.62 0.27 0.23
CA ASP A 183 -14.92 0.68 1.45
C ASP A 183 -14.16 -0.50 2.09
N GLU A 184 -14.67 -1.72 1.93
CA GLU A 184 -14.03 -2.93 2.43
C GLU A 184 -14.11 -4.06 1.40
N TRP A 185 -13.05 -4.85 1.33
CA TRP A 185 -12.98 -6.07 0.49
C TRP A 185 -12.06 -7.11 1.15
N TYR A 186 -12.02 -8.31 0.58
CA TYR A 186 -11.04 -9.32 0.98
C TYR A 186 -9.76 -9.16 0.16
N HIS A 187 -8.60 -9.11 0.81
CA HIS A 187 -7.33 -8.83 0.18
C HIS A 187 -6.24 -9.78 0.64
N LYS A 188 -5.31 -10.06 -0.27
CA LYS A 188 -4.05 -10.75 0.01
C LYS A 188 -2.92 -9.90 -0.55
N ASP A 189 -1.88 -9.69 0.25
CA ASP A 189 -0.70 -8.99 -0.25
C ASP A 189 0.03 -9.85 -1.29
N PHE A 190 0.43 -9.17 -2.36
CA PHE A 190 1.12 -9.75 -3.49
C PHE A 190 2.33 -8.87 -3.86
N LEU A 191 3.46 -9.19 -3.23
CA LEU A 191 4.73 -8.53 -3.43
C LEU A 191 5.74 -9.48 -4.08
N LEU A 192 6.12 -9.20 -5.32
CA LEU A 192 7.32 -9.75 -5.93
C LEU A 192 8.52 -8.87 -5.59
N ILE A 193 9.68 -9.51 -5.52
CA ILE A 193 10.99 -8.85 -5.37
C ILE A 193 11.71 -9.02 -6.70
N ASP A 194 12.23 -7.94 -7.29
CA ASP A 194 13.08 -8.08 -8.47
C ASP A 194 14.36 -8.82 -8.09
N ILE A 195 14.72 -9.81 -8.90
CA ILE A 195 15.89 -10.64 -8.68
C ILE A 195 16.77 -10.48 -9.91
N ASP A 196 17.96 -9.94 -9.70
CA ASP A 196 19.02 -10.02 -10.70
C ASP A 196 19.32 -11.50 -10.94
N ASN A 197 18.91 -12.05 -12.08
CA ASN A 197 19.15 -13.45 -12.46
C ASN A 197 20.58 -13.64 -12.99
N CYS A 198 21.57 -13.16 -12.24
CA CYS A 198 22.98 -13.28 -12.61
C CYS A 198 23.50 -14.69 -12.35
N ASN A 199 24.34 -15.19 -13.25
CA ASN A 199 25.12 -16.39 -13.03
C ASN A 199 26.45 -16.07 -12.28
N ALA A 200 27.22 -17.11 -11.95
CA ALA A 200 28.46 -16.96 -11.19
C ALA A 200 29.54 -16.12 -11.90
N ASP A 201 29.58 -16.15 -13.23
CA ASP A 201 30.55 -15.37 -14.01
C ASP A 201 30.15 -13.90 -14.06
N GLU A 202 28.87 -13.61 -14.24
CA GLU A 202 28.32 -12.24 -14.14
C GLU A 202 28.61 -11.64 -12.76
N PHE A 203 28.35 -12.37 -11.66
CA PHE A 203 28.72 -11.90 -10.34
C PHE A 203 30.24 -11.66 -10.18
N ARG A 204 31.08 -12.54 -10.75
CA ARG A 204 32.53 -12.33 -10.73
C ARG A 204 32.91 -11.00 -11.41
N GLU A 205 32.27 -10.66 -12.52
CA GLU A 205 32.47 -9.39 -13.23
C GLU A 205 31.95 -8.18 -12.45
N HIS A 206 30.88 -8.35 -11.65
CA HIS A 206 30.35 -7.28 -10.79
C HIS A 206 31.18 -7.04 -9.53
N PHE A 207 31.89 -8.05 -9.01
CA PHE A 207 32.63 -7.96 -7.75
C PHE A 207 33.58 -6.75 -7.61
N PRO A 208 34.39 -6.37 -8.62
CA PRO A 208 35.26 -5.19 -8.52
C PRO A 208 34.54 -3.88 -8.22
N PHE A 209 33.27 -3.76 -8.60
CA PHE A 209 32.46 -2.55 -8.39
C PHE A 209 31.80 -2.51 -7.02
N VAL A 210 31.48 -3.68 -6.44
CA VAL A 210 30.71 -3.78 -5.19
C VAL A 210 31.58 -4.04 -3.96
N LYS A 211 32.82 -4.49 -4.12
CA LYS A 211 33.75 -4.83 -3.00
C LYS A 211 34.04 -3.68 -2.04
N GLU A 212 33.88 -2.44 -2.48
CA GLU A 212 34.09 -1.24 -1.67
C GLU A 212 32.86 -0.89 -0.81
N TYR A 213 31.71 -1.52 -1.06
CA TYR A 213 30.53 -1.33 -0.23
C TYR A 213 30.71 -1.96 1.16
N PRO A 214 30.23 -1.31 2.24
CA PRO A 214 30.45 -1.76 3.62
C PRO A 214 30.08 -3.24 3.88
N HIS A 215 29.03 -3.74 3.22
CA HIS A 215 28.59 -5.14 3.36
C HIS A 215 29.57 -6.16 2.74
N TRP A 216 30.28 -5.76 1.68
CA TRP A 216 31.18 -6.63 0.91
C TRP A 216 32.67 -6.42 1.23
N GLN A 217 33.00 -5.41 2.03
CA GLN A 217 34.37 -5.08 2.38
C GLN A 217 35.06 -6.26 3.09
N GLY A 218 36.23 -6.65 2.59
CA GLY A 218 37.02 -7.76 3.14
C GLY A 218 36.54 -9.17 2.77
N LYS A 219 35.43 -9.31 2.02
CA LYS A 219 35.00 -10.59 1.47
C LYS A 219 35.78 -10.96 0.20
N THR A 220 35.93 -12.25 -0.07
CA THR A 220 36.48 -12.75 -1.33
C THR A 220 35.42 -12.80 -2.43
N VAL A 221 35.86 -12.84 -3.68
CA VAL A 221 34.95 -13.01 -4.83
C VAL A 221 34.09 -14.29 -4.72
N ASP A 222 34.66 -15.38 -4.20
CA ASP A 222 33.90 -16.62 -3.99
C ASP A 222 32.87 -16.51 -2.86
N GLN A 223 33.16 -15.71 -1.82
CA GLN A 223 32.17 -15.41 -0.77
C GLN A 223 31.03 -14.58 -1.34
N TYR A 224 31.33 -13.54 -2.11
CA TYR A 224 30.34 -12.72 -2.81
C TYR A 224 29.43 -13.57 -3.71
N ILE A 225 30.02 -14.35 -4.63
CA ILE A 225 29.24 -15.21 -5.55
C ILE A 225 28.33 -16.18 -4.78
N ARG A 226 28.84 -16.86 -3.75
CA ARG A 226 28.03 -17.80 -2.96
C ARG A 226 26.87 -17.11 -2.27
N GLU A 227 27.12 -15.97 -1.62
CA GLU A 227 26.09 -15.25 -0.88
C GLU A 227 25.03 -14.67 -1.83
N SER A 228 25.43 -14.09 -2.96
CA SER A 228 24.50 -13.56 -3.94
C SER A 228 23.65 -14.66 -4.62
N LEU A 229 24.21 -15.83 -4.90
CA LEU A 229 23.43 -16.98 -5.40
C LEU A 229 22.44 -17.51 -4.34
N LEU A 230 22.82 -17.52 -3.07
CA LEU A 230 21.92 -17.91 -1.97
C LEU A 230 20.78 -16.90 -1.82
N GLU A 231 21.08 -15.61 -1.91
CA GLU A 231 20.10 -14.52 -1.87
C GLU A 231 19.12 -14.61 -3.05
N GLN A 232 19.60 -14.79 -4.28
CA GLN A 232 18.75 -15.04 -5.45
C GLN A 232 17.83 -16.24 -5.22
N ALA A 233 18.37 -17.37 -4.76
CA ALA A 233 17.58 -18.59 -4.53
C ALA A 233 16.51 -18.37 -3.44
N TYR A 234 16.83 -17.59 -2.41
CA TYR A 234 15.90 -17.20 -1.35
C TYR A 234 14.75 -16.35 -1.89
N PHE A 235 15.05 -15.27 -2.62
CA PHE A 235 14.02 -14.42 -3.20
C PHE A 235 13.21 -15.15 -4.27
N ALA A 236 13.82 -16.02 -5.06
CA ALA A 236 13.11 -16.81 -6.07
C ALA A 236 12.08 -17.74 -5.42
N ARG A 237 12.40 -18.32 -4.25
CA ARG A 237 11.44 -19.10 -3.46
C ARG A 237 10.30 -18.21 -2.94
N ARG A 238 10.62 -17.05 -2.36
CA ARG A 238 9.60 -16.09 -1.88
C ARG A 238 8.67 -15.63 -2.99
N ASN A 239 9.19 -15.31 -4.17
CA ASN A 239 8.38 -14.93 -5.33
C ASN A 239 7.43 -16.06 -5.77
N ARG A 240 7.88 -17.32 -5.75
CA ARG A 240 7.00 -18.47 -6.03
C ARG A 240 5.86 -18.60 -5.02
N GLU A 241 6.13 -18.37 -3.75
CA GLU A 241 5.12 -18.37 -2.70
C GLU A 241 4.15 -17.19 -2.85
N ALA A 242 4.68 -15.98 -3.09
CA ALA A 242 3.88 -14.77 -3.31
C ALA A 242 2.98 -14.90 -4.56
N TRP A 243 3.43 -15.57 -5.62
CA TRP A 243 2.64 -15.79 -6.83
C TRP A 243 1.34 -16.56 -6.59
N ALA A 244 1.23 -17.32 -5.50
CA ALA A 244 -0.02 -17.96 -5.08
C ALA A 244 -1.07 -16.97 -4.55
N ASN A 245 -0.67 -15.75 -4.20
CA ASN A 245 -1.52 -14.67 -3.71
C ASN A 245 -1.90 -13.64 -4.78
N ARG A 246 -1.48 -13.82 -6.03
CA ARG A 246 -1.77 -12.86 -7.11
C ARG A 246 -3.29 -12.64 -7.28
N PRO A 247 -3.72 -11.47 -7.78
CA PRO A 247 -5.12 -11.06 -7.87
C PRO A 247 -6.08 -12.11 -8.43
N SER A 248 -5.69 -12.83 -9.50
CA SER A 248 -6.57 -13.81 -10.15
C SER A 248 -6.95 -15.01 -9.28
N THR A 249 -6.33 -15.19 -8.11
CA THR A 249 -6.46 -16.41 -7.29
C THR A 249 -7.56 -16.34 -6.24
N TYR A 250 -8.21 -15.20 -6.07
CA TYR A 250 -9.28 -15.03 -5.09
C TYR A 250 -10.44 -14.18 -5.62
N GLU A 251 -11.60 -14.36 -4.99
CA GLU A 251 -12.88 -13.95 -5.57
C GLU A 251 -13.03 -12.44 -5.75
N THR A 252 -12.39 -11.58 -4.96
CA THR A 252 -12.59 -10.13 -5.06
C THR A 252 -12.31 -9.62 -6.47
N TRP A 253 -11.15 -9.95 -7.03
CA TRP A 253 -10.78 -9.48 -8.36
C TRP A 253 -11.53 -10.22 -9.46
N GLN A 254 -11.85 -11.51 -9.25
CA GLN A 254 -12.65 -12.29 -10.18
C GLN A 254 -14.08 -11.72 -10.31
N LEU A 255 -14.71 -11.38 -9.19
CA LEU A 255 -16.04 -10.77 -9.15
C LEU A 255 -16.03 -9.35 -9.72
N ILE A 256 -15.00 -8.55 -9.44
CA ILE A 256 -14.84 -7.24 -10.07
C ILE A 256 -14.69 -7.37 -11.59
N ALA A 257 -13.83 -8.27 -12.07
CA ALA A 257 -13.66 -8.51 -13.50
C ALA A 257 -14.97 -8.96 -14.16
N LYS A 258 -15.70 -9.89 -13.54
CA LYS A 258 -17.03 -10.33 -13.98
C LYS A 258 -18.05 -9.18 -14.04
N ALA A 259 -18.14 -8.38 -12.98
CA ALA A 259 -19.03 -7.23 -12.91
C ALA A 259 -18.70 -6.20 -14.00
N ILE A 260 -17.41 -5.91 -14.21
CA ILE A 260 -16.94 -5.07 -15.31
C ILE A 260 -17.39 -5.66 -16.64
N VAL A 261 -17.03 -6.90 -16.98
CA VAL A 261 -17.33 -7.48 -18.31
C VAL A 261 -18.83 -7.53 -18.61
N ALA A 262 -19.64 -7.92 -17.62
CA ALA A 262 -21.10 -7.97 -17.74
C ALA A 262 -21.76 -6.58 -17.69
N ASN A 263 -21.03 -5.53 -17.33
CA ASN A 263 -21.55 -4.19 -17.06
C ASN A 263 -22.66 -4.19 -15.99
N ASP A 264 -22.51 -5.03 -14.97
CA ASP A 264 -23.48 -5.18 -13.88
C ASP A 264 -22.76 -5.20 -12.52
N PRO A 265 -22.78 -4.08 -11.76
CA PRO A 265 -22.13 -4.02 -10.46
C PRO A 265 -22.80 -4.93 -9.42
N ALA A 266 -24.05 -5.37 -9.63
CA ALA A 266 -24.76 -6.27 -8.72
C ALA A 266 -24.17 -7.69 -8.71
N LEU A 267 -23.29 -8.02 -9.66
CA LEU A 267 -22.56 -9.29 -9.69
C LEU A 267 -21.40 -9.35 -8.68
N TYR A 268 -21.02 -8.22 -8.08
CA TYR A 268 -20.07 -8.23 -6.96
C TYR A 268 -20.78 -8.68 -5.67
N GLN A 269 -20.79 -9.99 -5.44
CA GLN A 269 -21.37 -10.64 -4.26
C GLN A 269 -20.31 -11.52 -3.58
N PRO A 270 -19.39 -10.94 -2.80
CA PRO A 270 -18.31 -11.69 -2.17
C PRO A 270 -18.85 -12.67 -1.13
N THR A 271 -18.19 -13.83 -1.03
CA THR A 271 -18.46 -14.85 -0.01
C THR A 271 -17.43 -14.85 1.12
N LEU A 272 -16.23 -14.30 0.87
CA LEU A 272 -15.20 -14.07 1.86
C LEU A 272 -15.52 -12.80 2.66
N ALA A 273 -15.33 -12.88 3.97
CA ALA A 273 -15.41 -11.71 4.83
C ALA A 273 -14.33 -10.70 4.43
N ALA A 274 -14.70 -9.41 4.36
CA ALA A 274 -13.72 -8.36 4.09
C ALA A 274 -12.65 -8.32 5.19
N ASN A 275 -11.41 -8.02 4.81
CA ASN A 275 -10.29 -7.93 5.73
C ASN A 275 -9.48 -6.64 5.58
N THR A 276 -9.86 -5.69 4.71
CA THR A 276 -9.07 -4.47 4.47
C THR A 276 -9.16 -3.41 5.55
N HIS A 277 -10.04 -3.57 6.55
CA HIS A 277 -10.01 -2.73 7.73
C HIS A 277 -8.66 -2.85 8.46
N TRP A 278 -8.08 -1.71 8.86
CA TRP A 278 -6.73 -1.63 9.45
C TRP A 278 -6.54 -2.53 10.67
N SER A 279 -7.61 -2.90 11.39
CA SER A 279 -7.52 -3.79 12.56
C SER A 279 -7.05 -5.21 12.22
N ASN A 280 -7.21 -5.63 10.96
CA ASN A 280 -6.75 -6.92 10.45
C ASN A 280 -5.28 -6.89 9.98
N TRP A 281 -4.70 -5.69 9.88
CA TRP A 281 -3.34 -5.44 9.39
C TRP A 281 -2.51 -4.80 10.51
N PRO A 282 -1.88 -5.63 11.36
CA PRO A 282 -1.20 -5.14 12.55
C PRO A 282 -0.04 -4.22 12.18
N THR A 283 0.17 -3.20 13.01
CA THR A 283 1.29 -2.28 12.88
C THR A 283 2.60 -2.99 13.21
N TRP A 284 3.61 -2.87 12.35
CA TRP A 284 4.82 -3.71 12.41
C TRP A 284 5.76 -3.32 13.56
N ASN A 285 5.53 -3.82 14.78
CA ASN A 285 6.33 -3.43 15.93
C ASN A 285 7.68 -4.18 16.02
N LEU A 286 8.70 -3.69 15.32
CA LEU A 286 10.08 -4.17 15.45
C LEU A 286 10.60 -4.17 16.91
N LYS A 287 10.06 -3.35 17.81
CA LYS A 287 10.48 -3.33 19.23
C LYS A 287 9.80 -4.41 20.08
N GLU A 288 8.60 -4.88 19.73
CA GLU A 288 7.88 -5.90 20.52
C GLU A 288 8.33 -7.33 20.16
N GLU A 289 8.68 -7.61 18.91
CA GLU A 289 9.17 -8.96 18.53
C GLU A 289 10.65 -9.18 18.85
N LEU A 290 11.50 -8.16 18.73
CA LEU A 290 12.92 -8.29 19.14
C LEU A 290 13.09 -8.43 20.65
N SER A 291 12.18 -7.89 21.47
CA SER A 291 12.20 -8.12 22.92
C SER A 291 11.64 -9.48 23.36
N ALA A 292 11.00 -10.22 22.44
CA ALA A 292 10.62 -11.62 22.64
C ALA A 292 11.69 -12.61 22.13
N LEU A 293 12.74 -12.11 21.46
CA LEU A 293 13.84 -12.90 20.89
C LEU A 293 15.20 -12.64 21.57
N VAL A 294 15.21 -11.93 22.71
CA VAL A 294 16.39 -11.70 23.57
C VAL A 294 16.10 -12.16 25.00
#